data_AF-A0A7W1SGK7-F1
#
_entry.id   AF-A0A7W1SGK7-F1
#
_cell.length_a   1.000
_cell.length_b   1.000
_cell.length_c   1.000
_cell.angle_alpha   90.00
_cell.angle_beta   90.00
_cell.angle_gamma   90.00
#
_symmetry.space_group_name_H-M   'P 1'
#
loop_
_entity.id
_entity.type
_entity.pdbx_description
1 polymer ?
#
loop_
_entity_poly.entity_id
_entity_poly.type
_entity_poly.pdbx_seq_one_letter_code
_entity_poly.pdbx_strand_id
1 'polypeptide(L)'
;TAYIYYDKGSLAGLLLDILIRDASDNRGSLDAVLRDLYAREYKRGSGFTEQEFWSTVQRVAGRSLADFERRYIDGREPFPYERVLPLAGLRASEVRAPRLGITTEPDGDSVRITAVQPGSAAASAGVRAGDVLLALGTLVVSDQNFGAAYRARYAQAAEGTALPIRVRRGGETLTLPGVIRYAVAGITITVDPAASQRALRLRDGILLGRSN
;
A
#
# COMPACT_ATOMS: atom_id res chain seq x y z
N THR A 1 2.69 7.85 -14.77
CA THR A 1 1.21 7.66 -14.69
C THR A 1 0.74 6.23 -14.93
N ALA A 2 1.63 5.23 -15.13
CA ALA A 2 1.25 3.81 -15.26
C ALA A 2 1.12 3.02 -13.94
N TYR A 3 1.40 3.65 -12.78
CA TYR A 3 1.48 2.95 -11.48
C TYR A 3 0.14 2.83 -10.73
N ILE A 4 -0.91 3.54 -11.14
CA ILE A 4 -2.16 3.63 -10.36
C ILE A 4 -3.20 2.58 -10.80
N TYR A 5 -3.07 2.02 -12.02
CA TYR A 5 -4.09 1.14 -12.59
C TYR A 5 -3.84 -0.35 -12.30
N TYR A 6 -2.58 -0.81 -12.32
CA TYR A 6 -2.23 -2.22 -12.13
C TYR A 6 -2.31 -2.68 -10.66
N ASP A 7 -1.86 -1.84 -9.72
CA ASP A 7 -1.97 -2.16 -8.28
C ASP A 7 -3.42 -2.08 -7.78
N LYS A 8 -4.25 -1.22 -8.38
CA LYS A 8 -5.69 -1.17 -8.11
C LYS A 8 -6.41 -2.40 -8.66
N GLY A 9 -6.06 -2.86 -9.86
CA GLY A 9 -6.72 -4.00 -10.50
C GLY A 9 -6.50 -5.32 -9.76
N SER A 10 -5.25 -5.61 -9.36
CA SER A 10 -4.94 -6.83 -8.59
C SER A 10 -5.62 -6.85 -7.23
N LEU A 11 -5.68 -5.69 -6.56
CA LEU A 11 -6.35 -5.54 -5.28
C LEU A 11 -7.88 -5.63 -5.42
N ALA A 12 -8.47 -5.01 -6.44
CA ALA A 12 -9.89 -5.17 -6.75
C ALA A 12 -10.25 -6.64 -7.01
N GLY A 13 -9.41 -7.36 -7.78
CA GLY A 13 -9.56 -8.78 -8.03
C GLY A 13 -9.50 -9.62 -6.75
N LEU A 14 -8.55 -9.36 -5.85
CA LEU A 14 -8.47 -10.03 -4.55
C LEU A 14 -9.72 -9.79 -3.71
N LEU A 15 -10.17 -8.54 -3.59
CA LEU A 15 -11.36 -8.21 -2.81
C LEU A 15 -12.62 -8.86 -3.40
N LEU A 16 -12.74 -8.87 -4.73
CA LEU A 16 -13.83 -9.53 -5.43
C LEU A 16 -13.80 -11.05 -5.21
N ASP A 17 -12.64 -11.70 -5.30
CA ASP A 17 -12.50 -13.14 -5.03
C ASP A 17 -12.91 -13.49 -3.60
N ILE A 18 -12.49 -12.68 -2.61
CA ILE A 18 -12.92 -12.84 -1.21
C ILE A 18 -14.44 -12.73 -1.09
N LEU A 19 -15.07 -11.74 -1.74
CA LEU A 19 -16.53 -11.55 -1.68
C LEU A 19 -17.31 -12.69 -2.35
N ILE A 20 -16.81 -13.22 -3.47
CA ILE A 20 -17.38 -14.39 -4.15
C ILE A 20 -17.29 -15.62 -3.24
N ARG A 21 -16.13 -15.87 -2.65
CA ARG A 21 -15.91 -17.01 -1.75
C ARG A 21 -16.74 -16.89 -0.48
N ASP A 22 -16.85 -15.71 0.11
CA ASP A 22 -17.72 -15.48 1.27
C ASP A 22 -19.19 -15.75 0.93
N ALA A 23 -19.67 -15.22 -0.20
CA ALA A 23 -21.05 -15.38 -0.64
C ALA A 23 -21.43 -16.83 -0.93
N SER A 24 -20.48 -17.61 -1.46
CA SER A 24 -20.71 -18.97 -1.94
C SER A 24 -20.31 -20.06 -0.94
N ASP A 25 -19.86 -19.68 0.26
CA ASP A 25 -19.23 -20.57 1.26
C ASP A 25 -18.04 -21.36 0.68
N ASN A 26 -17.17 -20.63 -0.02
CA ASN A 26 -15.97 -21.08 -0.69
C ASN A 26 -16.19 -22.06 -1.87
N ARG A 27 -17.42 -22.20 -2.38
CA ARG A 27 -17.72 -23.01 -3.57
C ARG A 27 -17.42 -22.30 -4.89
N GLY A 28 -17.45 -20.98 -4.90
CA GLY A 28 -17.12 -20.13 -6.04
C GLY A 28 -15.83 -19.33 -5.81
N SER A 29 -15.21 -18.90 -6.91
CA SER A 29 -14.03 -18.04 -6.92
C SER A 29 -14.03 -17.14 -8.16
N LEU A 30 -13.18 -16.11 -8.18
CA LEU A 30 -12.94 -15.30 -9.37
C LEU A 30 -12.36 -16.15 -10.52
N ASP A 31 -11.55 -17.16 -10.22
CA ASP A 31 -11.08 -18.12 -11.22
C ASP A 31 -12.24 -18.94 -11.82
N ALA A 32 -13.24 -19.33 -11.01
CA ALA A 32 -14.46 -19.95 -11.52
C ALA A 32 -15.28 -18.99 -12.41
N VAL A 33 -15.34 -17.70 -12.07
CA VAL A 33 -15.95 -16.66 -12.92
C VAL A 33 -15.24 -16.58 -14.27
N LEU A 34 -13.91 -16.47 -14.27
CA LEU A 34 -13.12 -16.36 -15.51
C LEU A 34 -13.25 -17.61 -16.38
N ARG A 35 -13.27 -18.82 -15.78
CA ARG A 35 -13.49 -20.08 -16.52
C ARG A 35 -14.88 -20.16 -17.14
N ASP A 36 -15.93 -19.78 -16.39
CA ASP A 36 -17.29 -19.80 -16.90
C ASP A 36 -17.46 -18.78 -18.05
N LEU A 37 -16.91 -17.57 -17.89
CA LEU A 37 -16.93 -16.52 -18.91
C LEU A 37 -16.14 -16.94 -20.17
N TYR A 38 -14.96 -17.54 -19.99
CA TYR A 38 -14.16 -18.07 -21.10
C TYR A 38 -14.90 -19.17 -21.87
N ALA A 39 -15.57 -20.09 -21.17
CA ALA A 39 -16.30 -21.18 -21.80
C ALA A 39 -17.56 -20.69 -22.54
N ARG A 40 -18.23 -19.67 -22.01
CA ARG A 40 -19.49 -19.16 -22.56
C ARG A 40 -19.31 -18.16 -23.68
N GLU A 41 -18.37 -17.22 -23.55
CA GLU A 41 -18.26 -16.12 -24.52
C GLU A 41 -17.12 -16.34 -25.50
N TYR A 42 -15.90 -16.50 -24.97
CA TYR A 42 -14.70 -16.59 -25.80
C TYR A 42 -14.70 -17.82 -26.72
N LYS A 43 -15.03 -19.01 -26.19
CA LYS A 43 -15.09 -20.23 -27.00
C LYS A 43 -16.19 -20.21 -28.08
N ARG A 44 -17.13 -19.27 -28.00
CA ARG A 44 -18.17 -19.05 -29.02
C ARG A 44 -17.77 -18.00 -30.06
N GLY A 45 -16.50 -17.56 -30.03
CA GLY A 45 -15.96 -16.58 -30.98
C GLY A 45 -16.32 -15.13 -30.66
N SER A 46 -16.84 -14.86 -29.47
CA SER A 46 -17.22 -13.50 -29.04
C SER A 46 -16.31 -13.01 -27.90
N GLY A 47 -16.09 -11.70 -27.81
CA GLY A 47 -15.62 -11.10 -26.56
C GLY A 47 -16.72 -11.16 -25.50
N PHE A 48 -16.49 -10.53 -24.34
CA PHE A 48 -17.53 -10.36 -23.32
C PHE A 48 -17.73 -8.87 -23.02
N THR A 49 -18.96 -8.54 -22.64
CA THR A 49 -19.36 -7.24 -22.12
C THR A 49 -19.20 -7.18 -20.60
N GLU A 50 -19.17 -5.97 -20.04
CA GLU A 50 -19.18 -5.77 -18.60
C GLU A 50 -20.42 -6.40 -17.93
N GLN A 51 -21.58 -6.28 -18.57
CA GLN A 51 -22.81 -6.89 -18.08
C GLN A 51 -22.71 -8.42 -18.00
N GLU A 52 -22.08 -9.07 -18.98
CA GLU A 52 -21.85 -10.52 -18.97
C GLU A 52 -20.85 -10.94 -17.88
N PHE A 53 -19.81 -10.14 -17.65
CA PHE A 53 -18.88 -10.35 -16.54
C PHE A 53 -19.61 -10.33 -15.19
N TRP A 54 -20.36 -9.25 -14.88
CA TRP A 54 -21.05 -9.13 -13.59
C TRP A 54 -22.22 -10.11 -13.42
N SER A 55 -22.88 -10.48 -14.51
CA SER A 55 -23.87 -11.57 -14.51
C SER A 55 -23.23 -12.91 -14.16
N THR A 56 -21.98 -13.14 -14.60
CA THR A 56 -21.22 -14.34 -14.25
C THR A 56 -20.74 -14.32 -12.81
N VAL A 57 -20.26 -13.18 -12.31
CA VAL A 57 -19.94 -12.97 -10.89
C VAL A 57 -21.15 -13.30 -10.01
N GLN A 58 -22.32 -12.76 -10.32
CA GLN A 58 -23.54 -13.01 -9.54
C GLN A 58 -23.91 -14.51 -9.52
N ARG A 59 -23.79 -15.19 -10.65
CA ARG A 59 -24.08 -16.63 -10.76
C ARG A 59 -23.13 -17.49 -9.93
N VAL A 60 -21.83 -17.20 -9.98
CA VAL A 60 -20.81 -17.94 -9.20
C VAL A 60 -20.90 -17.62 -7.70
N ALA A 61 -21.14 -16.36 -7.34
CA ALA A 61 -21.28 -15.93 -5.95
C ALA A 61 -22.60 -16.38 -5.31
N GLY A 62 -23.65 -16.62 -6.10
CA GLY A 62 -25.01 -16.92 -5.61
C GLY A 62 -25.76 -15.69 -5.09
N ARG A 63 -25.17 -14.49 -5.18
CA ARG A 63 -25.80 -13.20 -4.85
C ARG A 63 -25.22 -12.09 -5.72
N SER A 64 -25.97 -10.99 -5.87
CA SER A 64 -25.46 -9.80 -6.56
C SER A 64 -24.33 -9.13 -5.76
N LEU A 65 -23.30 -8.68 -6.45
CA LEU A 65 -22.22 -7.85 -5.92
C LEU A 65 -22.19 -6.46 -6.59
N ALA A 66 -23.31 -6.00 -7.15
CA ALA A 66 -23.43 -4.72 -7.86
C ALA A 66 -23.05 -3.49 -7.00
N ASP A 67 -23.20 -3.57 -5.67
CA ASP A 67 -22.72 -2.52 -4.77
C ASP A 67 -21.19 -2.39 -4.78
N PHE A 68 -20.47 -3.49 -4.96
CA PHE A 68 -19.02 -3.48 -5.05
C PHE A 68 -18.56 -2.86 -6.38
N GLU A 69 -19.18 -3.27 -7.48
CA GLU A 69 -19.02 -2.69 -8.82
C GLU A 69 -19.21 -1.16 -8.78
N ARG A 70 -20.41 -0.72 -8.42
CA ARG A 70 -20.80 0.70 -8.47
C ARG A 70 -19.91 1.60 -7.62
N ARG A 71 -19.50 1.15 -6.43
CA ARG A 71 -18.80 2.00 -5.45
C ARG A 71 -17.29 2.00 -5.63
N TYR A 72 -16.71 0.86 -6.02
CA TYR A 72 -15.25 0.68 -5.97
C TYR A 72 -14.62 0.37 -7.33
N ILE A 73 -15.39 -0.09 -8.31
CA ILE A 73 -14.91 -0.29 -9.68
C ILE A 73 -15.21 0.95 -10.51
N ASP A 74 -16.48 1.33 -10.62
CA ASP A 74 -16.90 2.54 -11.35
C ASP A 74 -16.83 3.80 -10.49
N GLY A 75 -16.92 3.60 -9.18
CA GLY A 75 -16.89 4.68 -8.20
C GLY A 75 -15.46 5.09 -7.83
N ARG A 76 -15.38 6.12 -6.99
CA ARG A 76 -14.11 6.68 -6.48
C ARG A 76 -13.93 6.46 -4.99
N GLU A 77 -14.80 5.64 -4.39
CA GLU A 77 -14.69 5.34 -2.97
C GLU A 77 -13.41 4.53 -2.70
N PRO A 78 -12.74 4.77 -1.56
CA PRO A 78 -11.61 3.93 -1.17
C PRO A 78 -12.11 2.50 -0.95
N PHE A 79 -11.26 1.53 -1.31
CA PHE A 79 -11.61 0.12 -1.14
C PHE A 79 -11.92 -0.23 0.32
N PRO A 80 -12.89 -1.12 0.56
CA PRO A 80 -13.38 -1.42 1.91
C PRO A 80 -12.52 -2.48 2.61
N TYR A 81 -11.21 -2.23 2.76
CA TYR A 81 -10.25 -3.21 3.30
C TYR A 81 -10.67 -3.77 4.66
N GLU A 82 -11.05 -2.89 5.58
CA GLU A 82 -11.47 -3.26 6.95
C GLU A 82 -12.72 -4.14 6.99
N ARG A 83 -13.52 -4.14 5.93
CA ARG A 83 -14.72 -4.99 5.82
C ARG A 83 -14.42 -6.32 5.15
N VAL A 84 -13.61 -6.29 4.09
CA VAL A 84 -13.45 -7.44 3.19
C VAL A 84 -12.27 -8.33 3.59
N LEU A 85 -11.11 -7.76 3.93
CA LEU A 85 -9.92 -8.55 4.29
C LEU A 85 -10.17 -9.52 5.47
N PRO A 86 -10.92 -9.14 6.54
CA PRO A 86 -11.19 -10.05 7.65
C PRO A 86 -11.99 -11.30 7.26
N LEU A 87 -12.77 -11.26 6.18
CA LEU A 87 -13.50 -12.43 5.67
C LEU A 87 -12.54 -13.56 5.25
N ALA A 88 -11.30 -13.23 4.88
CA ALA A 88 -10.24 -14.18 4.54
C ALA A 88 -9.12 -14.20 5.58
N GLY A 89 -9.35 -13.70 6.80
CA GLY A 89 -8.35 -13.74 7.87
C GLY A 89 -7.10 -12.92 7.53
N LEU A 90 -7.33 -11.83 6.82
CA LEU A 90 -6.33 -10.84 6.43
C LEU A 90 -6.70 -9.50 7.06
N ARG A 91 -5.70 -8.63 7.19
CA ARG A 91 -5.91 -7.25 7.64
C ARG A 91 -4.97 -6.31 6.93
N ALA A 92 -5.40 -5.07 6.74
CA ALA A 92 -4.50 -4.00 6.36
C ALA A 92 -3.63 -3.65 7.57
N SER A 93 -2.37 -3.35 7.34
CA SER A 93 -1.43 -2.93 8.38
C SER A 93 -0.55 -1.84 7.84
N GLU A 94 -0.42 -0.76 8.60
CA GLU A 94 0.47 0.33 8.23
C GLU A 94 1.93 -0.12 8.34
N VAL A 95 2.68 0.08 7.26
CA VAL A 95 4.13 -0.01 7.31
C VAL A 95 4.64 1.36 7.71
N ARG A 96 5.13 1.48 8.94
CA ARG A 96 5.80 2.70 9.41
C ARG A 96 7.29 2.64 9.08
N ALA A 97 7.86 3.75 8.65
CA ALA A 97 9.30 3.89 8.41
C ALA A 97 9.78 5.25 8.93
N PRO A 98 11.07 5.38 9.29
CA PRO A 98 11.60 6.66 9.72
C PRO A 98 11.50 7.69 8.57
N ARG A 99 10.97 8.86 8.88
CA ARG A 99 10.76 9.96 7.93
C ARG A 99 11.12 11.29 8.57
N LEU A 100 11.86 12.10 7.83
CA LEU A 100 12.23 13.45 8.26
C LEU A 100 11.12 14.48 8.02
N GLY A 101 10.30 14.28 6.99
CA GLY A 101 9.31 15.26 6.51
C GLY A 101 9.94 16.42 5.76
N ILE A 102 10.79 16.11 4.77
CA ILE A 102 11.44 17.08 3.88
C ILE A 102 11.21 16.71 2.43
N THR A 103 11.17 17.73 1.57
CA THR A 103 11.28 17.59 0.11
C THR A 103 12.64 18.10 -0.31
N THR A 104 13.29 17.43 -1.26
CA THR A 104 14.67 17.71 -1.65
C THR A 104 14.85 17.73 -3.16
N GLU A 105 15.83 18.50 -3.62
CA GLU A 105 16.32 18.53 -5.01
C GLU A 105 17.84 18.24 -5.06
N PRO A 106 18.38 17.74 -6.19
CA PRO A 106 19.82 17.60 -6.34
C PRO A 106 20.49 18.97 -6.39
N ASP A 107 21.67 19.10 -5.78
CA ASP A 107 22.48 20.32 -5.77
C ASP A 107 23.96 19.93 -5.95
N GLY A 108 24.33 19.59 -7.19
CA GLY A 108 25.62 18.95 -7.49
C GLY A 108 25.76 17.60 -6.75
N ASP A 109 26.86 17.43 -6.03
CA ASP A 109 27.11 16.26 -5.15
C ASP A 109 26.48 16.43 -3.75
N SER A 110 25.36 17.16 -3.67
CA SER A 110 24.67 17.43 -2.42
C SER A 110 23.16 17.47 -2.61
N VAL A 111 22.44 17.59 -1.49
CA VAL A 111 20.98 17.54 -1.46
C VAL A 111 20.45 18.81 -0.83
N ARG A 112 19.77 19.64 -1.62
CA ARG A 112 19.11 20.85 -1.11
C ARG A 112 17.70 20.54 -0.66
N ILE A 113 17.31 21.07 0.49
CA ILE A 113 15.96 20.98 1.04
C ILE A 113 15.11 22.10 0.43
N THR A 114 14.03 21.74 -0.25
CA THR A 114 13.12 22.69 -0.91
C THR A 114 11.86 22.96 -0.10
N ALA A 115 11.44 21.99 0.73
CA ALA A 115 10.32 22.17 1.65
C ALA A 115 10.51 21.35 2.92
N VAL A 116 9.92 21.83 4.01
CA VAL A 116 9.85 21.13 5.29
C VAL A 116 8.39 21.01 5.68
N GLN A 117 7.92 19.78 5.90
CA GLN A 117 6.55 19.51 6.29
C GLN A 117 6.30 20.02 7.72
N PRO A 118 5.26 20.83 7.97
CA PRO A 118 4.89 21.26 9.32
C PRO A 118 4.66 20.06 10.26
N GLY A 119 5.11 20.19 11.52
CA GLY A 119 4.98 19.13 12.54
C GLY A 119 5.94 17.94 12.37
N SER A 120 6.76 17.91 11.32
CA SER A 120 7.71 16.83 11.06
C SER A 120 8.90 16.81 12.04
N ALA A 121 9.69 15.73 11.97
CA ALA A 121 10.96 15.62 12.69
C ALA A 121 11.94 16.73 12.28
N ALA A 122 12.05 17.02 10.97
CA ALA A 122 12.90 18.08 10.47
C ALA A 122 12.44 19.47 10.91
N ALA A 123 11.13 19.76 10.88
CA ALA A 123 10.58 21.01 11.38
C ALA A 123 10.89 21.21 12.87
N SER A 124 10.69 20.17 13.68
CA SER A 124 10.96 20.22 15.13
C SER A 124 12.45 20.42 15.44
N ALA A 125 13.34 19.92 14.58
CA ALA A 125 14.78 20.11 14.70
C ALA A 125 15.26 21.49 14.22
N GLY A 126 14.40 22.29 13.60
CA GLY A 126 14.75 23.61 13.06
C GLY A 126 15.40 23.58 11.67
N VAL A 127 15.22 22.49 10.91
CA VAL A 127 15.60 22.41 9.49
C VAL A 127 14.73 23.38 8.68
N ARG A 128 15.31 24.01 7.65
CA ARG A 128 14.64 25.01 6.82
C ARG A 128 14.79 24.71 5.34
N ALA A 129 13.84 25.19 4.54
CA ALA A 129 14.04 25.26 3.09
C ALA A 129 15.27 26.13 2.78
N GLY A 130 16.05 25.73 1.78
CA GLY A 130 17.33 26.32 1.41
C GLY A 130 18.54 25.65 2.08
N ASP A 131 18.36 24.89 3.16
CA ASP A 131 19.43 24.10 3.78
C ASP A 131 19.95 23.04 2.81
N VAL A 132 21.27 22.81 2.81
CA VAL A 132 21.89 21.65 2.15
C VAL A 132 22.10 20.56 3.20
N LEU A 133 21.49 19.40 2.99
CA LEU A 133 21.59 18.26 3.91
C LEU A 133 22.94 17.56 3.74
N LEU A 134 23.70 17.45 4.84
CA LEU A 134 25.04 16.87 4.85
C LEU A 134 25.09 15.50 5.52
N ALA A 135 24.38 15.33 6.65
CA ALA A 135 24.35 14.06 7.36
C ALA A 135 23.12 13.90 8.27
N LEU A 136 22.78 12.64 8.55
CA LEU A 136 21.72 12.19 9.43
C LEU A 136 22.30 11.19 10.43
N GLY A 137 22.65 11.66 11.62
CA GLY A 137 23.47 10.89 12.57
C GLY A 137 24.81 10.53 11.94
N THR A 138 25.09 9.23 11.80
CA THR A 138 26.33 8.75 11.15
C THR A 138 26.17 8.52 9.64
N LEU A 139 24.98 8.74 9.07
CA LEU A 139 24.76 8.59 7.63
C LEU A 139 25.16 9.90 6.93
N VAL A 140 26.21 9.85 6.12
CA VAL A 140 26.57 10.96 5.23
C VAL A 140 25.61 10.99 4.05
N VAL A 141 25.17 12.19 3.65
CA VAL A 141 24.27 12.42 2.52
C VAL A 141 25.07 13.03 1.39
N SER A 142 25.25 12.26 0.30
CA SER A 142 26.00 12.67 -0.90
C SER A 142 25.13 12.83 -2.14
N ASP A 143 23.92 12.30 -2.13
CA ASP A 143 23.01 12.35 -3.28
C ASP A 143 21.55 12.18 -2.85
N GLN A 144 20.64 12.40 -3.80
CA GLN A 144 19.19 12.35 -3.58
C GLN A 144 18.64 10.99 -3.14
N ASN A 145 19.36 9.89 -3.35
CA ASN A 145 18.91 8.55 -3.01
C ASN A 145 19.16 8.18 -1.53
N PHE A 146 19.69 9.12 -0.73
CA PHE A 146 19.93 8.93 0.71
C PHE A 146 18.72 8.40 1.48
N GLY A 147 17.50 8.68 1.01
CA GLY A 147 16.26 8.29 1.69
C GLY A 147 16.14 6.78 1.91
N ALA A 148 16.60 5.95 0.97
CA ALA A 148 16.61 4.49 1.14
C ALA A 148 17.62 4.05 2.21
N ALA A 149 18.84 4.60 2.16
CA ALA A 149 19.89 4.33 3.14
C ALA A 149 19.48 4.81 4.55
N TYR A 150 18.83 5.96 4.67
CA TYR A 150 18.29 6.48 5.92
C TYR A 150 17.26 5.52 6.51
N ARG A 151 16.29 5.07 5.70
CA ARG A 151 15.28 4.12 6.16
C ARG A 151 15.89 2.79 6.59
N ALA A 152 16.82 2.24 5.82
CA ALA A 152 17.48 0.98 6.17
C ALA A 152 18.30 1.10 7.45
N ARG A 153 19.10 2.17 7.59
CA ARG A 153 19.99 2.37 8.74
C ARG A 153 19.24 2.53 10.06
N TYR A 154 18.08 3.19 10.02
CA TYR A 154 17.31 3.53 11.22
C TYR A 154 15.99 2.77 11.31
N ALA A 155 15.79 1.68 10.55
CA ALA A 155 14.54 0.92 10.50
C ALA A 155 14.11 0.35 11.85
N GLN A 156 15.08 0.00 12.71
CA GLN A 156 14.87 -0.65 14.02
C GLN A 156 15.17 0.28 15.20
N ALA A 157 15.43 1.56 14.95
CA ALA A 157 15.71 2.50 16.02
C ALA A 157 14.42 2.84 16.79
N ALA A 158 14.51 3.05 18.10
CA ALA A 158 13.35 3.47 18.88
C ALA A 158 12.87 4.87 18.45
N GLU A 159 11.55 5.06 18.37
CA GLU A 159 10.95 6.39 18.14
C GLU A 159 11.38 7.35 19.25
N GLY A 160 11.80 8.57 18.88
CA GLY A 160 12.37 9.56 19.80
C GLY A 160 13.89 9.47 20.01
N THR A 161 14.57 8.45 19.47
CA THR A 161 16.05 8.37 19.53
C THR A 161 16.69 9.61 18.91
N ALA A 162 17.72 10.16 19.57
CA ALA A 162 18.45 11.33 19.08
C ALA A 162 19.07 11.07 17.70
N LEU A 163 18.87 12.03 16.79
CA LEU A 163 19.37 12.00 15.42
C LEU A 163 19.93 13.39 15.09
N PRO A 164 21.24 13.63 15.33
CA PRO A 164 21.87 14.88 14.90
C PRO A 164 21.72 15.07 13.38
N ILE A 165 21.16 16.20 12.97
CA ILE A 165 20.97 16.54 11.55
C ILE A 165 22.01 17.60 11.19
N ARG A 166 22.98 17.24 10.34
CA ARG A 166 23.98 18.19 9.86
C ARG A 166 23.50 18.82 8.56
N VAL A 167 23.43 20.15 8.55
CA VAL A 167 23.06 20.94 7.37
C VAL A 167 24.08 22.04 7.13
N ARG A 168 24.21 22.48 5.88
CA ARG A 168 24.82 23.76 5.54
C ARG A 168 23.72 24.77 5.28
N ARG A 169 23.70 25.87 6.04
CA ARG A 169 22.75 26.98 5.91
C ARG A 169 23.51 28.24 5.56
N GLY A 170 23.34 28.74 4.34
CA GLY A 170 24.24 29.77 3.81
C GLY A 170 25.68 29.23 3.75
N GLY A 171 26.62 29.93 4.40
CA GLY A 171 28.03 29.53 4.45
C GLY A 171 28.42 28.63 5.64
N GLU A 172 27.52 28.41 6.61
CA GLU A 172 27.84 27.75 7.87
C GLU A 172 27.32 26.31 7.93
N THR A 173 28.08 25.44 8.61
CA THR A 173 27.63 24.08 8.93
C THR A 173 27.03 24.05 10.33
N LEU A 174 25.77 23.65 10.42
CA LEU A 174 25.02 23.54 11.67
C LEU A 174 24.76 22.06 12.00
N THR A 175 24.76 21.73 13.29
CA THR A 175 24.26 20.44 13.79
C THR A 175 22.99 20.69 14.58
N LEU A 176 21.87 20.25 14.03
CA LEU A 176 20.54 20.46 14.59
C LEU A 176 20.10 19.25 15.43
N PRO A 177 19.44 19.44 16.59
CA PRO A 177 18.99 18.37 17.46
C PRO A 177 17.72 17.72 16.90
N GLY A 178 17.88 16.74 16.02
CA GLY A 178 16.77 15.92 15.52
C GLY A 178 16.49 14.70 16.38
N VAL A 179 15.33 14.08 16.14
CA VAL A 179 14.97 12.77 16.68
C VAL A 179 14.36 11.90 15.59
N ILE A 180 14.48 10.59 15.73
CA ILE A 180 13.86 9.63 14.83
C ILE A 180 12.34 9.66 15.06
N ARG A 181 11.58 9.93 14.01
CA ARG A 181 10.12 9.79 13.99
C ARG A 181 9.70 8.87 12.87
N TYR A 182 8.70 8.05 13.15
CA TYR A 182 8.13 7.13 12.18
C TYR A 182 6.87 7.73 11.58
N ALA A 183 6.73 7.63 10.27
CA ALA A 183 5.48 7.97 9.58
C ALA A 183 5.02 6.79 8.74
N VAL A 184 3.72 6.77 8.42
CA VAL A 184 3.13 5.78 7.52
C VAL A 184 3.82 5.90 6.15
N ALA A 185 4.49 4.83 5.74
CA ALA A 185 5.20 4.73 4.48
C ALA A 185 4.42 3.92 3.44
N GLY A 186 3.40 3.19 3.87
CA GLY A 186 2.51 2.41 3.02
C GLY A 186 1.58 1.54 3.85
N ILE A 187 0.75 0.78 3.15
CA ILE A 187 -0.12 -0.26 3.73
C ILE A 187 0.35 -1.59 3.17
N THR A 188 0.43 -2.61 4.02
CA THR A 188 0.62 -4.00 3.62
C THR A 188 -0.57 -4.83 4.08
N ILE A 189 -0.82 -5.96 3.41
CA ILE A 189 -1.79 -6.95 3.86
C ILE A 189 -1.04 -7.98 4.69
N THR A 190 -1.48 -8.19 5.93
CA THR A 190 -0.93 -9.22 6.82
C THR A 190 -1.99 -10.26 7.17
N VAL A 191 -1.53 -11.42 7.63
CA VAL A 191 -2.39 -12.43 8.23
C VAL A 191 -2.91 -11.91 9.57
N ASP A 192 -4.21 -12.08 9.80
CA ASP A 192 -4.80 -11.94 11.12
C ASP A 192 -4.60 -13.24 11.91
N PRO A 193 -3.79 -13.25 12.99
CA PRO A 193 -3.57 -14.44 13.81
C PRO A 193 -4.83 -14.86 14.58
N ALA A 194 -5.82 -13.97 14.73
CA ALA A 194 -7.08 -14.25 15.41
C ALA A 194 -8.22 -14.64 14.43
N ALA A 195 -7.88 -14.95 13.17
CA ALA A 195 -8.86 -15.28 12.15
C ALA A 195 -9.74 -16.49 12.53
N SER A 196 -11.04 -16.39 12.25
CA SER A 196 -11.97 -17.50 12.46
C SER A 196 -11.67 -18.69 11.53
N GLN A 197 -12.13 -19.90 11.89
CA GLN A 197 -11.99 -21.08 11.04
C GLN A 197 -12.64 -20.91 9.65
N ARG A 198 -13.75 -20.16 9.56
CA ARG A 198 -14.35 -19.81 8.27
C ARG A 198 -13.38 -18.98 7.42
N ALA A 199 -12.78 -17.97 8.02
CA ALA A 199 -11.86 -17.06 7.35
C ALA A 199 -10.57 -17.75 6.90
N LEU A 200 -10.06 -18.68 7.72
CA LEU A 200 -8.92 -19.54 7.35
C LEU A 200 -9.23 -20.41 6.13
N ARG A 201 -10.40 -21.06 6.08
CA ARG A 201 -10.82 -21.86 4.91
C ARG A 201 -10.89 -21.03 3.63
N LEU A 202 -11.42 -19.81 3.71
CA LEU A 202 -11.46 -18.89 2.58
C LEU A 202 -10.05 -18.54 2.11
N ARG A 203 -9.15 -18.20 3.04
CA ARG A 203 -7.75 -17.90 2.72
C ARG A 203 -7.05 -19.08 2.05
N ASP A 204 -7.23 -20.28 2.57
CA ASP A 204 -6.63 -21.49 2.00
C ASP A 204 -7.19 -21.76 0.60
N GLY A 205 -8.49 -21.51 0.39
CA GLY A 205 -9.10 -21.54 -0.93
C GLY A 205 -8.45 -20.57 -1.93
N ILE A 206 -8.13 -19.36 -1.48
CA ILE A 206 -7.42 -18.35 -2.29
C ILE A 206 -5.99 -18.81 -2.60
N LEU A 207 -5.22 -19.20 -1.57
CA LEU A 207 -3.80 -19.53 -1.71
C LEU A 207 -3.53 -20.84 -2.45
N LEU A 208 -4.44 -21.82 -2.33
CA LEU A 208 -4.28 -23.15 -2.93
C LEU A 208 -5.11 -23.32 -4.22
N GLY A 209 -5.88 -22.30 -4.63
CA GLY A 209 -6.78 -22.38 -5.78
C GLY A 209 -7.90 -23.41 -5.62
N ARG A 210 -8.32 -23.69 -4.38
CA ARG A 210 -9.35 -24.70 -4.06
C ARG A 210 -10.71 -24.05 -3.86
N SER A 211 -11.75 -24.78 -4.24
CA SER A 211 -13.14 -24.52 -3.86
C SER A 211 -13.67 -25.74 -3.12
N ASN A 212 -14.61 -25.55 -2.19
CA ASN A 212 -15.25 -26.65 -1.45
C ASN A 212 -16.07 -27.57 -2.36
#